data_AF-A0A3C1LHA3-F1
#
_entry.id   AF-A0A3C1LHA3-F1
#
_cell.length_a   1.000
_cell.length_b   1.000
_cell.length_c   1.000
_cell.angle_alpha   90.00
_cell.angle_beta   90.00
_cell.angle_gamma   90.00
#
_symmetry.space_group_name_H-M   'P 1'
#
loop_
_entity.id
_entity.type
_entity.pdbx_description
1 polymer ?
#
loop_
_entity_poly.entity_id
_entity_poly.type
_entity_poly.pdbx_seq_one_letter_code
_entity_poly.pdbx_strand_id
1 'polypeptide(L)'
;MNPTLLYISFYSPYPLKSGGAVRSFYTIKALQASFNVKLICLCAPDVYNKYIADKIPQATAAALGVAYEDVVFTLNPINISYLQRVQQTGGLLRYKIDYKRFAHEAALQALITSYVKAWEPAVLCFRHFYIANRVQLQQFNAKVWVDMDDDPFEILATRYQHRWMLRRWAEHAYKMSFLKRFYRSHYQNTTLIFAKAPLPFWADMAPYVIPNIVPEPHFNKEVLAGAAPAMAFIGSMSYPPNIEAVDFLLHRVWPLVLAHIPNAQLLLVGKEMSQQQQQAYSTYPQVQVVGEVPNMIAIYTQVQLTIAPMFSGSGTNIKIIESFAFKTPCVTTSFGLSGLELLFQTISQHLVANTASHLAERVIALLGNPTLLAQVSTIGYQQYTAYHTVAAMEKSIGHLRANDTQS
;
A
#
# COMPACT_ATOMS: atom_id res chain seq x y z
N MET A 1 -8.10 23.92 -23.58
CA MET A 1 -7.20 23.84 -22.40
C MET A 1 -7.63 22.66 -21.55
N ASN A 2 -6.69 21.93 -20.95
CA ASN A 2 -7.05 20.83 -20.03
C ASN A 2 -7.75 21.41 -18.79
N PRO A 3 -8.81 20.77 -18.28
CA PRO A 3 -9.49 21.22 -17.07
C PRO A 3 -8.54 21.18 -15.87
N THR A 4 -8.75 22.08 -14.91
CA THR A 4 -7.96 22.10 -13.68
C THR A 4 -8.41 20.97 -12.74
N LEU A 5 -7.44 20.24 -12.19
CA LEU A 5 -7.66 19.26 -11.12
C LEU A 5 -6.90 19.70 -9.88
N LEU A 6 -7.59 19.81 -8.74
CA LEU A 6 -6.98 20.08 -7.44
C LEU A 6 -6.75 18.76 -6.70
N TYR A 7 -5.48 18.39 -6.55
CA TYR A 7 -5.03 17.21 -5.83
C TYR A 7 -4.69 17.56 -4.38
N ILE A 8 -5.28 16.84 -3.42
CA ILE A 8 -5.14 17.11 -1.98
C ILE A 8 -4.52 15.89 -1.30
N SER A 9 -3.34 16.07 -0.70
CA SER A 9 -2.59 15.01 -0.01
C SER A 9 -2.20 15.39 1.42
N PHE A 10 -1.97 14.40 2.30
CA PHE A 10 -1.44 14.59 3.67
C PHE A 10 0.08 14.57 3.78
N TYR A 11 0.76 14.22 2.69
CA TYR A 11 2.21 14.13 2.67
C TYR A 11 2.70 14.48 1.27
N SER A 12 3.93 14.98 1.21
CA SER A 12 4.56 15.30 -0.06
C SER A 12 4.79 14.00 -0.86
N PRO A 13 4.45 13.97 -2.17
CA PRO A 13 4.66 12.81 -3.03
C PRO A 13 6.15 12.56 -3.36
N TYR A 14 7.04 13.47 -2.98
CA TYR A 14 8.48 13.36 -3.20
C TYR A 14 9.25 13.79 -1.94
N PRO A 15 10.42 13.18 -1.61
CA PRO A 15 11.08 12.07 -2.31
C PRO A 15 10.33 10.73 -2.20
N LEU A 16 10.60 9.82 -3.14
CA LEU A 16 9.95 8.50 -3.27
C LEU A 16 10.39 7.49 -2.18
N LYS A 17 10.12 7.80 -0.91
CA LYS A 17 10.58 7.03 0.26
C LYS A 17 9.52 6.13 0.88
N SER A 18 8.28 6.19 0.41
CA SER A 18 7.17 5.35 0.90
C SER A 18 6.25 4.95 -0.24
N GLY A 19 5.52 3.83 -0.08
CA GLY A 19 4.54 3.39 -1.07
C GLY A 19 3.45 4.43 -1.34
N GLY A 20 3.05 5.17 -0.29
CA GLY A 20 2.12 6.29 -0.42
C GLY A 20 2.67 7.43 -1.30
N ALA A 21 3.94 7.80 -1.10
CA ALA A 21 4.61 8.83 -1.90
C ALA A 21 4.75 8.38 -3.37
N VAL A 22 5.18 7.13 -3.59
CA VAL A 22 5.27 6.52 -4.94
C VAL A 22 3.92 6.56 -5.65
N ARG A 23 2.86 6.03 -5.05
CA ARG A 23 1.52 6.05 -5.65
C ARG A 23 1.09 7.48 -5.99
N SER A 24 1.21 8.41 -5.04
CA SER A 24 0.79 9.80 -5.24
C SER A 24 1.56 10.48 -6.39
N PHE A 25 2.88 10.28 -6.44
CA PHE A 25 3.74 10.85 -7.47
C PHE A 25 3.33 10.39 -8.86
N TYR A 26 3.20 9.08 -9.07
CA TYR A 26 2.87 8.53 -10.39
C TYR A 26 1.40 8.76 -10.76
N THR A 27 0.48 8.77 -9.80
CA THR A 27 -0.90 9.20 -10.04
C THR A 27 -0.95 10.64 -10.54
N ILE A 28 -0.22 11.57 -9.91
CA ILE A 28 -0.16 12.97 -10.35
C ILE A 28 0.43 13.06 -11.76
N LYS A 29 1.55 12.37 -12.03
CA LYS A 29 2.17 12.33 -13.37
C LYS A 29 1.20 11.86 -14.44
N ALA A 30 0.48 10.77 -14.17
CA ALA A 30 -0.53 10.25 -15.08
C ALA A 30 -1.70 11.21 -15.30
N LEU A 31 -2.14 11.92 -14.27
CA LEU A 31 -3.21 12.93 -14.38
C LEU A 31 -2.79 14.14 -15.25
N GLN A 32 -1.51 14.51 -15.30
CA GLN A 32 -1.03 15.66 -16.08
C GLN A 32 -1.25 15.50 -17.59
N ALA A 33 -1.39 14.26 -18.11
CA ALA A 33 -1.76 14.03 -19.50
C ALA A 33 -3.15 14.59 -19.86
N SER A 34 -4.03 14.70 -18.86
CA SER A 34 -5.45 15.05 -19.03
C SER A 34 -5.89 16.31 -18.30
N PHE A 35 -5.15 16.73 -17.28
CA PHE A 35 -5.52 17.81 -16.38
C PHE A 35 -4.38 18.82 -16.23
N ASN A 36 -4.75 20.08 -16.01
CA ASN A 36 -3.86 21.03 -15.39
C ASN A 36 -3.87 20.76 -13.88
N VAL A 37 -2.95 19.92 -13.41
CA VAL A 37 -2.92 19.49 -12.00
C VAL A 37 -2.33 20.59 -11.12
N LYS A 38 -3.05 20.93 -10.06
CA LYS A 38 -2.56 21.74 -8.95
C LYS A 38 -2.55 20.89 -7.68
N LEU A 39 -1.51 21.02 -6.87
CA LEU A 39 -1.30 20.18 -5.69
C LEU A 39 -1.27 21.03 -4.42
N ILE A 40 -2.06 20.62 -3.42
CA ILE A 40 -1.90 21.06 -2.03
C ILE A 40 -1.51 19.89 -1.13
N CYS A 41 -0.50 20.10 -0.30
CA CYS A 41 -0.05 19.13 0.70
C CYS A 41 -0.34 19.65 2.11
N LEU A 42 -1.29 19.01 2.78
CA LEU A 42 -1.65 19.27 4.17
C LEU A 42 -0.58 18.66 5.09
N CYS A 43 0.22 19.52 5.71
CA CYS A 43 1.34 19.10 6.54
C CYS A 43 1.06 19.36 8.02
N ALA A 44 1.08 18.32 8.85
CA ALA A 44 1.05 18.48 10.31
C ALA A 44 2.36 19.16 10.79
N PRO A 45 2.33 20.08 11.77
CA PRO A 45 3.50 20.89 12.13
C PRO A 45 4.71 20.09 12.61
N ASP A 46 4.48 18.97 13.29
CA ASP A 46 5.51 18.05 13.77
C ASP A 46 6.18 17.28 12.61
N VAL A 47 5.42 16.94 11.57
CA VAL A 47 5.93 16.34 10.32
C VAL A 47 6.63 17.41 9.47
N TYR A 48 6.09 18.61 9.40
CA TYR A 48 6.67 19.75 8.69
C TYR A 48 8.06 20.08 9.23
N ASN A 49 8.21 20.19 10.55
CA ASN A 49 9.48 20.52 11.19
C ASN A 49 10.51 19.38 11.12
N LYS A 50 10.08 18.11 11.05
CA LYS A 50 10.99 16.95 11.01
C LYS A 50 11.46 16.57 9.60
N TYR A 51 10.67 16.88 8.56
CA TYR A 51 10.94 16.44 7.19
C TYR A 51 11.01 17.56 6.15
N ILE A 52 10.27 18.66 6.29
CA ILE A 52 10.04 19.64 5.21
C ILE A 52 10.99 20.85 5.26
N ALA A 53 11.63 21.11 6.41
CA ALA A 53 12.41 22.32 6.66
C ALA A 53 13.49 22.66 5.59
N ASP A 54 14.06 21.67 4.88
CA ASP A 54 15.21 21.91 4.00
C ASP A 54 15.06 21.35 2.56
N LYS A 55 14.19 21.93 1.71
CA LYS A 55 14.12 21.77 0.22
C LYS A 55 13.12 20.76 -0.37
N ILE A 56 12.29 20.08 0.43
CA ILE A 56 11.23 19.19 -0.11
C ILE A 56 10.23 19.92 -1.04
N PRO A 57 9.73 21.12 -0.73
CA PRO A 57 8.70 21.78 -1.53
C PRO A 57 9.14 22.08 -2.97
N GLN A 58 10.34 22.66 -3.11
CA GLN A 58 10.94 22.98 -4.40
C GLN A 58 11.31 21.72 -5.19
N ALA A 59 11.83 20.70 -4.51
CA ALA A 59 12.15 19.42 -5.15
C ALA A 59 10.89 18.71 -5.66
N THR A 60 9.79 18.73 -4.90
CA THR A 60 8.50 18.18 -5.30
C THR A 60 7.92 18.91 -6.51
N ALA A 61 7.87 20.25 -6.45
CA ALA A 61 7.40 21.07 -7.57
C ALA A 61 8.24 20.86 -8.83
N ALA A 62 9.58 20.81 -8.69
CA ALA A 62 10.49 20.55 -9.81
C ALA A 62 10.32 19.14 -10.38
N ALA A 63 10.19 18.12 -9.53
CA ALA A 63 10.04 16.73 -9.97
C ALA A 63 8.69 16.49 -10.68
N LEU A 64 7.61 17.13 -10.21
CA LEU A 64 6.28 16.98 -10.80
C LEU A 64 6.02 17.94 -11.96
N GLY A 65 6.58 19.15 -11.93
CA GLY A 65 6.28 20.20 -12.91
C GLY A 65 4.83 20.72 -12.78
N VAL A 66 4.32 20.83 -11.54
CA VAL A 66 2.94 21.27 -11.24
C VAL A 66 2.95 22.52 -10.37
N ALA A 67 1.89 23.32 -10.43
CA ALA A 67 1.64 24.35 -9.44
C ALA A 67 1.43 23.69 -8.07
N TYR A 68 2.22 24.11 -7.08
CA TYR A 68 2.36 23.42 -5.80
C TYR A 68 2.34 24.42 -4.64
N GLU A 69 1.49 24.14 -3.65
CA GLU A 69 1.49 24.86 -2.37
C GLU A 69 1.53 23.88 -1.19
N ASP A 70 2.49 24.08 -0.29
CA ASP A 70 2.47 23.43 1.02
C ASP A 70 1.59 24.23 1.96
N VAL A 71 0.63 23.53 2.58
CA VAL A 71 -0.27 24.13 3.54
C VAL A 71 0.01 23.51 4.89
N VAL A 72 0.60 24.29 5.79
CA VAL A 72 0.75 23.91 7.18
C VAL A 72 -0.65 23.87 7.79
N PHE A 73 -1.16 22.67 7.99
CA PHE A 73 -2.47 22.43 8.54
C PHE A 73 -2.38 21.30 9.54
N THR A 74 -2.53 21.64 10.82
CA THR A 74 -2.72 20.63 11.84
C THR A 74 -4.18 20.21 11.77
N LEU A 75 -4.45 19.00 11.29
CA LEU A 75 -5.72 18.36 11.64
C LEU A 75 -5.84 18.41 13.14
N ASN A 76 -6.96 18.94 13.65
CA ASN A 76 -7.13 19.13 15.09
C ASN A 76 -6.71 17.84 15.82
N PRO A 77 -5.63 17.86 16.64
CA PRO A 77 -5.24 16.68 17.38
C PRO A 77 -6.40 16.31 18.30
N ILE A 78 -6.49 15.03 18.63
CA ILE A 78 -7.56 14.43 19.45
C ILE A 78 -7.55 15.07 20.85
N ASN A 79 -8.11 16.27 21.00
CA ASN A 79 -8.15 16.96 22.29
C ASN A 79 -9.37 16.44 23.06
N ILE A 80 -9.14 15.49 23.96
CA ILE A 80 -10.19 14.97 24.85
C ILE A 80 -10.21 15.88 26.07
N SER A 81 -11.26 16.66 26.25
CA SER A 81 -11.45 17.39 27.51
C SER A 81 -11.57 16.37 28.65
N TYR A 82 -10.96 16.69 29.79
CA TYR A 82 -10.94 15.81 30.97
C TYR A 82 -12.35 15.39 31.42
N LEU A 83 -13.34 16.26 31.25
CA LEU A 83 -14.74 15.98 31.60
C LEU A 83 -15.43 14.99 30.62
N GLN A 84 -15.08 15.00 29.33
CA GLN A 84 -15.53 13.97 28.38
C GLN A 84 -14.83 12.62 28.59
N ARG A 85 -13.65 12.59 29.23
CA ARG A 85 -13.06 11.33 29.73
C ARG A 85 -13.93 10.75 30.84
N VAL A 86 -14.42 11.58 31.76
CA VAL A 86 -15.17 11.13 32.94
C VAL A 86 -16.58 10.62 32.59
N GLN A 87 -17.25 11.24 31.62
CA GLN A 87 -18.53 10.71 31.10
C GLN A 87 -18.37 9.41 30.29
N GLN A 88 -17.15 9.10 29.81
CA GLN A 88 -16.81 7.85 29.13
C GLN A 88 -16.20 6.78 30.07
N THR A 89 -15.99 7.09 31.36
CA THR A 89 -15.39 6.17 32.35
C THR A 89 -16.39 5.37 33.17
N GLY A 90 -17.64 5.26 32.72
CA GLY A 90 -18.64 4.36 33.31
C GLY A 90 -18.44 2.86 33.01
N GLY A 91 -17.21 2.41 32.75
CA GLY A 91 -16.86 0.98 32.73
C GLY A 91 -15.98 0.54 31.56
N LEU A 92 -14.85 -0.13 31.88
CA LEU A 92 -14.16 -1.21 31.13
C LEU A 92 -14.12 -1.20 29.57
N LEU A 93 -14.32 -0.05 28.93
CA LEU A 93 -14.34 0.18 27.47
C LEU A 93 -13.00 0.77 27.03
N ARG A 94 -11.99 -0.08 26.85
CA ARG A 94 -10.62 0.32 26.47
C ARG A 94 -10.34 0.29 24.95
N TYR A 95 -11.34 0.41 24.09
CA TYR A 95 -11.13 0.50 22.63
C TYR A 95 -12.01 1.59 22.01
N LYS A 96 -11.44 2.80 21.91
CA LYS A 96 -12.09 4.00 21.38
C LYS A 96 -12.16 3.92 19.85
N ILE A 97 -13.35 4.09 19.28
CA ILE A 97 -13.43 4.56 17.89
C ILE A 97 -13.00 6.02 17.94
N ASP A 98 -12.05 6.37 17.08
CA ASP A 98 -11.70 7.76 16.86
C ASP A 98 -12.78 8.41 15.98
N TYR A 99 -13.99 8.60 16.53
CA TYR A 99 -15.14 9.19 15.83
C TYR A 99 -14.82 10.59 15.28
N LYS A 100 -13.77 11.23 15.82
CA LYS A 100 -13.25 12.51 15.32
C LYS A 100 -12.61 12.42 13.93
N ARG A 101 -12.29 11.22 13.43
CA ARG A 101 -11.91 10.99 12.01
C ARG A 101 -13.07 11.19 11.03
N PHE A 102 -14.30 11.23 11.54
CA PHE A 102 -15.55 11.48 10.82
C PHE A 102 -16.21 12.79 11.26
N ALA A 103 -15.56 13.54 12.17
CA ALA A 103 -16.06 14.84 12.58
C ALA A 103 -15.69 15.86 11.51
N HIS A 104 -16.66 16.69 11.15
CA HIS A 104 -16.45 17.79 10.23
C HIS A 104 -15.45 18.80 10.83
N GLU A 105 -14.41 19.13 10.08
CA GLU A 105 -13.41 20.13 10.44
C GLU A 105 -13.66 21.42 9.63
N ALA A 106 -14.40 22.37 10.21
CA ALA A 106 -14.79 23.60 9.54
C ALA A 106 -13.59 24.43 9.01
N ALA A 107 -12.45 24.41 9.72
CA ALA A 107 -11.23 25.06 9.26
C ALA A 107 -10.66 24.42 7.99
N LEU A 108 -10.68 23.08 7.91
CA LEU A 108 -10.25 22.34 6.72
C LEU A 108 -11.22 22.57 5.55
N GLN A 109 -12.53 22.60 5.83
CA GLN A 109 -13.56 22.95 4.83
C GLN A 109 -13.31 24.33 4.25
N ALA A 110 -13.12 25.34 5.10
CA ALA A 110 -12.91 26.73 4.69
C ALA A 110 -11.63 26.87 3.85
N LEU A 111 -10.55 26.21 4.27
CA LEU A 111 -9.29 26.17 3.54
C LEU A 111 -9.45 25.57 2.15
N ILE A 112 -10.04 24.37 2.02
CA ILE A 112 -10.24 23.76 0.69
C ILE A 112 -11.19 24.61 -0.15
N THR A 113 -12.22 25.20 0.46
CA THR A 113 -13.14 26.12 -0.23
C THR A 113 -12.43 27.36 -0.78
N SER A 114 -11.42 27.91 -0.10
CA SER A 114 -10.66 29.05 -0.63
C SER A 114 -9.85 28.66 -1.87
N TYR A 115 -9.23 27.47 -1.88
CA TYR A 115 -8.56 26.94 -3.07
C TYR A 115 -9.53 26.63 -4.21
N VAL A 116 -10.70 26.06 -3.92
CA VAL A 116 -11.74 25.81 -4.94
C VAL A 116 -12.19 27.12 -5.58
N LYS A 117 -12.39 28.19 -4.79
CA LYS A 117 -12.70 29.53 -5.30
C LYS A 117 -11.57 30.15 -6.11
N ALA A 118 -10.33 30.02 -5.64
CA ALA A 118 -9.18 30.66 -6.28
C ALA A 118 -8.76 29.95 -7.58
N TRP A 119 -8.90 28.63 -7.64
CA TRP A 119 -8.35 27.82 -8.72
C TRP A 119 -9.40 27.21 -9.64
N GLU A 120 -10.68 27.31 -9.29
CA GLU A 120 -11.83 26.84 -10.06
C GLU A 120 -11.61 25.43 -10.66
N PRO A 121 -11.27 24.42 -9.83
CA PRO A 121 -11.01 23.08 -10.32
C PRO A 121 -12.31 22.44 -10.82
N ALA A 122 -12.23 21.78 -11.98
CA ALA A 122 -13.33 20.92 -12.45
C ALA A 122 -13.42 19.64 -11.61
N VAL A 123 -12.27 19.16 -11.11
CA VAL A 123 -12.14 17.95 -10.29
C VAL A 123 -11.36 18.23 -9.01
N LEU A 124 -11.91 17.79 -7.87
CA LEU A 124 -11.28 17.79 -6.56
C LEU A 124 -10.91 16.34 -6.19
N CYS A 125 -9.61 16.03 -6.16
CA CYS A 125 -9.11 14.70 -5.89
C CYS A 125 -8.48 14.61 -4.50
N PHE A 126 -9.10 13.86 -3.60
CA PHE A 126 -8.57 13.55 -2.28
C PHE A 126 -7.76 12.26 -2.33
N ARG A 127 -6.44 12.32 -2.04
CA ARG A 127 -5.55 11.14 -2.03
C ARG A 127 -5.93 10.09 -0.98
N HIS A 128 -6.69 10.48 0.05
CA HIS A 128 -7.07 9.55 1.11
C HIS A 128 -8.42 9.91 1.73
N PHE A 129 -9.23 8.88 2.02
CA PHE A 129 -10.48 9.02 2.77
C PHE A 129 -10.34 9.70 4.15
N TYR A 130 -9.14 9.74 4.74
CA TYR A 130 -8.91 10.46 5.99
C TYR A 130 -9.08 11.98 5.86
N ILE A 131 -8.83 12.55 4.68
CA ILE A 131 -9.10 13.96 4.39
C ILE A 131 -10.59 14.10 4.08
N ALA A 132 -11.06 13.28 3.15
CA ALA A 132 -12.42 13.38 2.61
C ALA A 132 -13.50 13.18 3.69
N ASN A 133 -13.28 12.33 4.70
CA ASN A 133 -14.22 12.12 5.82
C ASN A 133 -14.43 13.37 6.71
N ARG A 134 -13.53 14.37 6.64
CA ARG A 134 -13.56 15.56 7.52
C ARG A 134 -14.21 16.78 6.89
N VAL A 135 -14.58 16.72 5.63
CA VAL A 135 -15.16 17.81 4.86
C VAL A 135 -16.51 17.40 4.29
N GLN A 136 -17.40 18.36 4.06
CA GLN A 136 -18.69 18.11 3.42
C GLN A 136 -18.47 18.14 1.90
N LEU A 137 -18.29 16.95 1.32
CA LEU A 137 -17.96 16.79 -0.10
C LEU A 137 -19.02 17.40 -1.02
N GLN A 138 -20.28 17.37 -0.60
CA GLN A 138 -21.43 17.91 -1.35
C GLN A 138 -21.47 19.44 -1.42
N GLN A 139 -20.67 20.14 -0.61
CA GLN A 139 -20.60 21.61 -0.64
C GLN A 139 -19.65 22.14 -1.72
N PHE A 140 -18.83 21.29 -2.32
CA PHE A 140 -17.91 21.72 -3.38
C PHE A 140 -18.62 21.72 -4.74
N ASN A 141 -18.52 22.84 -5.46
CA ASN A 141 -19.03 22.95 -6.83
C ASN A 141 -18.00 22.39 -7.84
N ALA A 142 -17.54 21.17 -7.60
CA ALA A 142 -16.57 20.46 -8.43
C ALA A 142 -16.84 18.95 -8.32
N LYS A 143 -16.44 18.18 -9.34
CA LYS A 143 -16.53 16.73 -9.26
C LYS A 143 -15.56 16.21 -8.21
N VAL A 144 -16.00 15.31 -7.33
CA VAL A 144 -15.18 14.84 -6.21
C VAL A 144 -14.70 13.42 -6.48
N TRP A 145 -13.37 13.26 -6.50
CA TRP A 145 -12.68 11.97 -6.56
C TRP A 145 -12.03 11.68 -5.21
N VAL A 146 -12.14 10.45 -4.74
CA VAL A 146 -11.55 10.01 -3.47
C VAL A 146 -10.77 8.73 -3.69
N ASP A 147 -9.45 8.83 -3.60
CA ASP A 147 -8.57 7.66 -3.52
C ASP A 147 -8.69 7.08 -2.11
N MET A 148 -9.42 5.97 -2.03
CA MET A 148 -9.62 5.19 -0.81
C MET A 148 -8.37 4.40 -0.45
N ASP A 149 -7.45 4.18 -1.40
CA ASP A 149 -6.31 3.28 -1.29
C ASP A 149 -6.79 1.86 -0.94
N ASP A 150 -6.78 1.50 0.35
CA ASP A 150 -7.27 0.23 0.88
C ASP A 150 -8.73 0.34 1.34
N ASP A 151 -9.47 -0.76 1.23
CA ASP A 151 -10.84 -0.82 1.76
C ASP A 151 -10.84 -0.60 3.30
N PRO A 152 -11.53 0.46 3.80
CA PRO A 152 -11.62 0.73 5.23
C PRO A 152 -12.16 -0.45 6.04
N PHE A 153 -13.06 -1.25 5.46
CA PHE A 153 -13.64 -2.42 6.12
C PHE A 153 -12.67 -3.59 6.19
N GLU A 154 -11.78 -3.75 5.21
CA GLU A 154 -10.73 -4.75 5.25
C GLU A 154 -9.67 -4.40 6.32
N ILE A 155 -9.27 -3.13 6.39
CA ILE A 155 -8.39 -2.61 7.46
C ILE A 155 -9.02 -2.85 8.84
N LEU A 156 -10.34 -2.71 8.96
CA LEU A 156 -11.03 -3.01 10.21
C LEU A 156 -11.02 -4.51 10.48
N ALA A 157 -11.42 -5.35 9.51
CA ALA A 157 -11.53 -6.80 9.68
C ALA A 157 -10.22 -7.44 10.19
N THR A 158 -9.08 -7.07 9.61
CA THR A 158 -7.74 -7.55 10.02
C THR A 158 -7.42 -7.21 11.49
N ARG A 159 -7.89 -6.06 12.00
CA ARG A 159 -7.73 -5.68 13.41
C ARG A 159 -8.62 -6.47 14.38
N TYR A 160 -9.68 -7.13 13.88
CA TYR A 160 -10.65 -7.87 14.71
C TYR A 160 -10.43 -9.39 14.72
N GLN A 161 -9.51 -9.94 13.90
CA GLN A 161 -9.30 -11.39 13.72
C GLN A 161 -8.90 -12.18 14.99
N HIS A 162 -8.50 -11.53 16.09
CA HIS A 162 -7.95 -12.21 17.28
C HIS A 162 -8.82 -12.23 18.54
N ARG A 163 -10.15 -12.00 18.50
CA ARG A 163 -10.90 -11.73 19.76
C ARG A 163 -12.30 -12.38 19.85
N TRP A 164 -12.42 -13.36 20.75
CA TRP A 164 -13.56 -14.29 20.95
C TRP A 164 -14.66 -13.85 21.95
N MET A 165 -14.85 -12.55 22.21
CA MET A 165 -15.85 -12.11 23.20
C MET A 165 -17.16 -11.65 22.54
N LEU A 166 -18.30 -12.29 22.85
CA LEU A 166 -19.64 -11.96 22.33
C LEU A 166 -20.01 -10.46 22.44
N ARG A 167 -19.70 -9.80 23.56
CA ARG A 167 -19.92 -8.36 23.74
C ARG A 167 -19.15 -7.50 22.72
N ARG A 168 -17.96 -7.95 22.31
CA ARG A 168 -17.17 -7.29 21.27
C ARG A 168 -17.72 -7.52 19.88
N TRP A 169 -18.43 -8.62 19.64
CA TRP A 169 -19.12 -8.88 18.39
C TRP A 169 -20.33 -7.94 18.21
N ALA A 170 -21.15 -7.75 19.25
CA ALA A 170 -22.24 -6.78 19.22
C ALA A 170 -21.73 -5.34 19.00
N GLU A 171 -20.65 -4.95 19.69
CA GLU A 171 -19.98 -3.68 19.42
C GLU A 171 -19.47 -3.59 17.98
N HIS A 172 -18.78 -4.62 17.48
CA HIS A 172 -18.28 -4.64 16.11
C HIS A 172 -19.43 -4.50 15.08
N ALA A 173 -20.53 -5.21 15.28
CA ALA A 173 -21.71 -5.14 14.43
C ALA A 173 -22.34 -3.74 14.43
N TYR A 174 -22.56 -3.13 15.60
CA TYR A 174 -23.06 -1.75 15.69
C TYR A 174 -22.13 -0.76 14.98
N LYS A 175 -20.81 -0.90 15.17
CA LYS A 175 -19.79 -0.05 14.55
C LYS A 175 -19.79 -0.18 13.03
N MET A 176 -19.91 -1.41 12.53
CA MET A 176 -20.01 -1.72 11.11
C MET A 176 -21.25 -1.05 10.50
N SER A 177 -22.40 -1.12 11.19
CA SER A 177 -23.64 -0.48 10.74
C SER A 177 -23.52 1.05 10.67
N PHE A 178 -22.91 1.69 11.67
CA PHE A 178 -22.65 3.14 11.63
C PHE A 178 -21.76 3.52 10.44
N LEU A 179 -20.64 2.83 10.24
CA LEU A 179 -19.70 3.12 9.16
C LEU A 179 -20.31 2.92 7.78
N LYS A 180 -21.07 1.83 7.59
CA LYS A 180 -21.81 1.58 6.35
C LYS A 180 -22.77 2.72 6.03
N ARG A 181 -23.54 3.19 7.03
CA ARG A 181 -24.45 4.33 6.85
C ARG A 181 -23.70 5.62 6.56
N PHE A 182 -22.63 5.90 7.31
CA PHE A 182 -21.78 7.07 7.08
C PHE A 182 -21.22 7.06 5.66
N TYR A 183 -20.52 6.01 5.25
CA TYR A 183 -19.89 5.96 3.92
C TYR A 183 -20.92 6.01 2.79
N ARG A 184 -22.07 5.33 2.93
CA ARG A 184 -23.13 5.37 1.92
C ARG A 184 -23.80 6.72 1.78
N SER A 185 -23.79 7.55 2.81
CA SER A 185 -24.31 8.91 2.78
C SER A 185 -23.25 9.92 2.32
N HIS A 186 -22.05 9.79 2.89
CA HIS A 186 -20.94 10.74 2.71
C HIS A 186 -20.35 10.71 1.31
N TYR A 187 -20.23 9.52 0.72
CA TYR A 187 -19.61 9.31 -0.60
C TYR A 187 -20.62 9.21 -1.75
N GLN A 188 -21.87 9.64 -1.54
CA GLN A 188 -22.85 9.74 -2.62
C GLN A 188 -22.35 10.70 -3.70
N ASN A 189 -22.50 10.32 -4.96
CA ASN A 189 -22.08 11.09 -6.12
C ASN A 189 -20.58 11.46 -6.11
N THR A 190 -19.76 10.61 -5.47
CA THR A 190 -18.30 10.73 -5.51
C THR A 190 -17.70 9.57 -6.28
N THR A 191 -16.65 9.85 -7.04
CA THR A 191 -15.88 8.82 -7.73
C THR A 191 -14.91 8.20 -6.73
N LEU A 192 -15.10 6.93 -6.41
CA LEU A 192 -14.23 6.21 -5.48
C LEU A 192 -13.16 5.43 -6.25
N ILE A 193 -11.91 5.55 -5.81
CA ILE A 193 -10.75 4.88 -6.41
C ILE A 193 -10.12 3.98 -5.35
N PHE A 194 -9.88 2.71 -5.66
CA PHE A 194 -9.23 1.75 -4.78
C PHE A 194 -7.97 1.18 -5.42
N ALA A 195 -7.01 0.76 -4.60
CA ALA A 195 -5.79 0.09 -5.05
C ALA A 195 -6.01 -1.37 -5.48
N LYS A 196 -7.09 -2.00 -4.99
CA LYS A 196 -7.55 -3.33 -5.38
C LYS A 196 -9.07 -3.40 -5.36
N ALA A 197 -9.64 -4.48 -5.89
CA ALA A 197 -11.08 -4.68 -5.87
C ALA A 197 -11.64 -4.57 -4.44
N PRO A 198 -12.56 -3.63 -4.17
CA PRO A 198 -13.09 -3.42 -2.83
C PRO A 198 -14.14 -4.49 -2.48
N LEU A 199 -14.55 -4.55 -1.22
CA LEU A 199 -15.60 -5.46 -0.78
C LEU A 199 -16.97 -5.15 -1.45
N PRO A 200 -17.88 -6.14 -1.56
CA PRO A 200 -19.17 -5.97 -2.25
C PRO A 200 -20.03 -4.80 -1.75
N PHE A 201 -19.80 -4.32 -0.53
CA PHE A 201 -20.47 -3.13 0.00
C PHE A 201 -20.35 -1.91 -0.94
N TRP A 202 -19.22 -1.76 -1.63
CA TRP A 202 -18.95 -0.61 -2.47
C TRP A 202 -19.51 -0.76 -3.89
N ALA A 203 -20.01 -1.93 -4.29
CA ALA A 203 -20.40 -2.23 -5.68
C ALA A 203 -21.44 -1.24 -6.23
N ASP A 204 -22.43 -0.85 -5.42
CA ASP A 204 -23.48 0.11 -5.80
C ASP A 204 -22.94 1.52 -6.10
N MET A 205 -21.71 1.84 -5.67
CA MET A 205 -21.06 3.14 -5.91
C MET A 205 -20.14 3.11 -7.13
N ALA A 206 -20.14 2.01 -7.90
CA ALA A 206 -19.33 1.81 -9.10
C ALA A 206 -17.85 2.24 -8.93
N PRO A 207 -17.12 1.67 -7.96
CA PRO A 207 -15.77 2.09 -7.64
C PRO A 207 -14.80 1.72 -8.77
N TYR A 208 -13.81 2.57 -8.98
CA TYR A 208 -12.70 2.32 -9.89
C TYR A 208 -11.56 1.63 -9.16
N VAL A 209 -10.88 0.74 -9.85
CA VAL A 209 -9.63 0.13 -9.36
C VAL A 209 -8.47 0.70 -10.16
N ILE A 210 -7.57 1.40 -9.47
CA ILE A 210 -6.30 1.86 -10.00
C ILE A 210 -5.20 1.15 -9.18
N PRO A 211 -4.61 0.07 -9.71
CA PRO A 211 -3.63 -0.73 -9.00
C PRO A 211 -2.44 0.07 -8.49
N ASN A 212 -1.83 -0.39 -7.40
CA ASN A 212 -0.50 0.08 -7.02
C ASN A 212 0.52 -0.26 -8.10
N ILE A 213 1.46 0.63 -8.34
CA ILE A 213 2.50 0.46 -9.35
C ILE A 213 3.87 0.30 -8.71
N VAL A 214 4.73 -0.42 -9.42
CA VAL A 214 6.17 -0.45 -9.18
C VAL A 214 6.84 0.00 -10.48
N PRO A 215 7.60 1.11 -10.49
CA PRO A 215 8.30 1.55 -11.68
C PRO A 215 9.23 0.44 -12.19
N GLU A 216 9.31 0.31 -13.52
CA GLU A 216 10.09 -0.77 -14.11
C GLU A 216 11.58 -0.60 -13.79
N PRO A 217 12.22 -1.60 -13.16
CA PRO A 217 13.66 -1.53 -12.95
C PRO A 217 14.38 -1.69 -14.28
N HIS A 218 15.30 -0.76 -14.57
CA HIS A 218 16.18 -0.85 -15.73
C HIS A 218 17.44 -1.63 -15.36
N PHE A 219 17.46 -2.92 -15.68
CA PHE A 219 18.60 -3.80 -15.42
C PHE A 219 18.62 -5.00 -16.37
N ASN A 220 19.82 -5.53 -16.62
CA ASN A 220 19.98 -6.80 -17.30
C ASN A 220 20.04 -7.90 -16.25
N LYS A 221 19.00 -8.72 -16.17
CA LYS A 221 19.04 -9.93 -15.37
C LYS A 221 19.85 -10.98 -16.13
N GLU A 222 21.15 -11.05 -15.87
CA GLU A 222 21.93 -12.20 -16.30
C GLU A 222 21.51 -13.40 -15.44
N VAL A 223 21.27 -14.55 -16.10
CA VAL A 223 21.04 -15.80 -15.38
C VAL A 223 22.34 -16.16 -14.68
N LEU A 224 22.32 -16.23 -13.35
CA LEU A 224 23.46 -16.69 -12.56
C LEU A 224 23.70 -18.18 -12.81
N ALA A 225 24.36 -18.51 -13.93
CA ALA A 225 24.76 -19.86 -14.24
C ALA A 225 25.84 -20.31 -13.23
N GLY A 226 25.55 -21.37 -12.47
CA GLY A 226 26.50 -21.98 -11.54
C GLY A 226 26.58 -21.39 -10.13
N ALA A 227 25.79 -20.35 -9.80
CA ALA A 227 25.68 -19.86 -8.42
C ALA A 227 24.81 -20.80 -7.56
N ALA A 228 25.05 -20.82 -6.25
CA ALA A 228 24.18 -21.53 -5.32
C ALA A 228 22.72 -21.02 -5.42
N PRO A 229 21.70 -21.89 -5.29
CA PRO A 229 20.32 -21.45 -5.25
C PRO A 229 20.10 -20.45 -4.12
N ALA A 230 19.68 -19.23 -4.45
CA ALA A 230 19.55 -18.14 -3.52
C ALA A 230 18.14 -17.55 -3.58
N MET A 231 17.61 -17.25 -2.42
CA MET A 231 16.32 -16.60 -2.27
C MET A 231 16.40 -15.43 -1.30
N ALA A 232 15.48 -14.47 -1.44
CA ALA A 232 15.41 -13.34 -0.52
C ALA A 232 14.03 -13.19 0.13
N PHE A 233 14.02 -12.77 1.40
CA PHE A 233 12.89 -12.07 2.00
C PHE A 233 13.20 -10.57 2.01
N ILE A 234 12.27 -9.75 1.54
CA ILE A 234 12.42 -8.29 1.45
C ILE A 234 11.32 -7.59 2.26
N GLY A 235 11.70 -6.73 3.21
CA GLY A 235 10.73 -5.91 3.95
C GLY A 235 11.32 -5.21 5.18
N SER A 236 10.71 -4.10 5.60
CA SER A 236 11.10 -3.41 6.85
C SER A 236 10.84 -4.28 8.08
N MET A 237 11.83 -4.41 8.95
CA MET A 237 11.79 -5.22 10.17
C MET A 237 11.22 -4.47 11.38
N SER A 238 10.74 -3.24 11.21
CA SER A 238 9.89 -2.55 12.18
C SER A 238 8.40 -2.88 12.00
N TYR A 239 8.02 -3.46 10.85
CA TYR A 239 6.64 -3.78 10.54
C TYR A 239 6.30 -5.18 11.07
N PRO A 240 5.39 -5.33 12.06
CA PRO A 240 5.15 -6.60 12.72
C PRO A 240 4.79 -7.77 11.79
N PRO A 241 3.99 -7.60 10.72
CA PRO A 241 3.73 -8.68 9.78
C PRO A 241 4.97 -9.20 9.04
N ASN A 242 6.00 -8.36 8.83
CA ASN A 242 7.26 -8.83 8.24
C ASN A 242 8.05 -9.67 9.25
N ILE A 243 8.08 -9.27 10.51
CA ILE A 243 8.74 -10.03 11.59
C ILE A 243 8.08 -11.41 11.72
N GLU A 244 6.74 -11.45 11.78
CA GLU A 244 5.96 -12.69 11.82
C GLU A 244 6.31 -13.62 10.64
N ALA A 245 6.38 -13.06 9.43
CA ALA A 245 6.69 -13.81 8.22
C ALA A 245 8.14 -14.36 8.23
N VAL A 246 9.11 -13.56 8.68
CA VAL A 246 10.53 -13.97 8.78
C VAL A 246 10.70 -15.05 9.85
N ASP A 247 10.10 -14.87 11.01
CA ASP A 247 10.17 -15.87 12.08
C ASP A 247 9.55 -17.19 11.61
N PHE A 248 8.38 -17.15 10.96
CA PHE A 248 7.77 -18.34 10.39
C PHE A 248 8.66 -19.01 9.32
N LEU A 249 9.22 -18.21 8.41
CA LEU A 249 10.15 -18.68 7.37
C LEU A 249 11.34 -19.42 8.00
N LEU A 250 12.05 -18.78 8.93
CA LEU A 250 13.26 -19.30 9.54
C LEU A 250 13.01 -20.55 10.40
N HIS A 251 11.93 -20.56 11.18
CA HIS A 251 11.66 -21.67 12.12
C HIS A 251 10.97 -22.87 11.47
N ARG A 252 10.19 -22.67 10.40
CA ARG A 252 9.26 -23.70 9.89
C ARG A 252 9.53 -24.10 8.45
N VAL A 253 9.91 -23.16 7.59
CA VAL A 253 10.07 -23.41 6.15
C VAL A 253 11.53 -23.69 5.81
N TRP A 254 12.45 -22.85 6.29
CA TRP A 254 13.87 -22.90 5.95
C TRP A 254 14.56 -24.23 6.27
N PRO A 255 14.29 -24.89 7.43
CA PRO A 255 14.87 -26.21 7.71
C PRO A 255 14.46 -27.28 6.69
N LEU A 256 13.23 -27.20 6.18
CA LEU A 256 12.72 -28.14 5.16
C LEU A 256 13.37 -27.90 3.81
N VAL A 257 13.61 -26.63 3.45
CA VAL A 257 14.33 -26.26 2.22
C VAL A 257 15.78 -26.76 2.28
N LEU A 258 16.50 -26.49 3.38
CA LEU A 258 17.90 -26.92 3.54
C LEU A 258 18.06 -28.45 3.58
N ALA A 259 17.06 -29.19 4.08
CA ALA A 259 17.08 -30.64 4.03
C ALA A 259 17.12 -31.20 2.59
N HIS A 260 16.58 -30.45 1.62
CA HIS A 260 16.53 -30.85 0.20
C HIS A 260 17.57 -30.14 -0.67
N ILE A 261 17.92 -28.90 -0.32
CA ILE A 261 18.90 -28.07 -1.03
C ILE A 261 19.93 -27.54 -0.01
N PRO A 262 20.92 -28.35 0.41
CA PRO A 262 21.80 -28.00 1.53
C PRO A 262 22.70 -26.78 1.30
N ASN A 263 22.90 -26.40 0.05
CA ASN A 263 23.66 -25.20 -0.33
C ASN A 263 22.78 -23.97 -0.59
N ALA A 264 21.45 -24.06 -0.42
CA ALA A 264 20.55 -22.93 -0.62
C ALA A 264 20.91 -21.77 0.32
N GLN A 265 20.85 -20.53 -0.18
CA GLN A 265 21.12 -19.31 0.58
C GLN A 265 19.83 -18.49 0.77
N LEU A 266 19.63 -17.94 1.96
CA LEU A 266 18.54 -17.01 2.25
C LEU A 266 19.08 -15.63 2.63
N LEU A 267 18.71 -14.62 1.86
CA LEU A 267 19.04 -13.22 2.14
C LEU A 267 17.86 -12.55 2.86
N LEU A 268 18.12 -11.95 4.02
CA LEU A 268 17.17 -11.10 4.73
C LEU A 268 17.50 -9.63 4.48
N VAL A 269 16.67 -8.98 3.67
CA VAL A 269 16.90 -7.61 3.17
C VAL A 269 15.81 -6.68 3.69
N GLY A 270 16.21 -5.53 4.21
CA GLY A 270 15.29 -4.49 4.63
C GLY A 270 15.82 -3.64 5.76
N LYS A 271 15.24 -2.44 5.86
CA LYS A 271 15.57 -1.45 6.87
C LYS A 271 15.02 -1.78 8.25
N GLU A 272 15.47 -1.01 9.23
CA GLU A 272 14.91 -0.96 10.60
C GLU A 272 14.97 -2.32 11.33
N MET A 273 15.97 -3.15 11.02
CA MET A 273 16.27 -4.37 11.77
C MET A 273 17.12 -4.04 13.00
N SER A 274 16.60 -4.32 14.19
CA SER A 274 17.34 -4.13 15.44
C SER A 274 18.58 -5.03 15.52
N GLN A 275 19.59 -4.64 16.30
CA GLN A 275 20.78 -5.46 16.53
C GLN A 275 20.42 -6.85 17.08
N GLN A 276 19.42 -6.92 17.97
CA GLN A 276 18.93 -8.19 18.51
C GLN A 276 18.35 -9.09 17.41
N GLN A 277 17.54 -8.55 16.50
CA GLN A 277 17.02 -9.30 15.36
C GLN A 277 18.14 -9.76 14.44
N GLN A 278 19.10 -8.89 14.12
CA GLN A 278 20.24 -9.24 13.27
C GLN A 278 21.06 -10.40 13.87
N GLN A 279 21.36 -10.32 15.18
CA GLN A 279 22.08 -11.39 15.89
C GLN A 279 21.28 -12.70 15.89
N ALA A 280 19.99 -12.64 16.22
CA ALA A 280 19.13 -13.83 16.25
C ALA A 280 19.04 -14.50 14.88
N TYR A 281 18.79 -13.74 13.82
CA TYR A 281 18.62 -14.28 12.46
C TYR A 281 19.93 -14.78 11.85
N SER A 282 21.07 -14.21 12.24
CA SER A 282 22.40 -14.68 11.78
C SER A 282 22.79 -16.04 12.36
N THR A 283 22.08 -16.55 13.38
CA THR A 283 22.33 -17.91 13.92
C THR A 283 21.79 -19.02 13.02
N TYR A 284 20.90 -18.70 12.08
CA TYR A 284 20.32 -19.69 11.19
C TYR A 284 21.31 -20.08 10.08
N PRO A 285 21.40 -21.38 9.76
CA PRO A 285 22.39 -21.87 8.81
C PRO A 285 22.02 -21.36 7.40
N GLN A 286 23.03 -20.91 6.63
CA GLN A 286 22.88 -20.38 5.26
C GLN A 286 21.94 -19.15 5.17
N VAL A 287 21.79 -18.41 6.26
CA VAL A 287 21.05 -17.14 6.29
C VAL A 287 22.03 -15.98 6.36
N GLN A 288 21.90 -15.05 5.42
CA GLN A 288 22.64 -13.80 5.40
C GLN A 288 21.71 -12.64 5.75
N VAL A 289 21.99 -11.97 6.86
CA VAL A 289 21.32 -10.71 7.23
C VAL A 289 22.01 -9.56 6.50
N VAL A 290 21.35 -9.03 5.47
CA VAL A 290 21.90 -7.95 4.64
C VAL A 290 21.55 -6.56 5.19
N GLY A 291 20.33 -6.40 5.72
CA GLY A 291 19.84 -5.11 6.21
C GLY A 291 19.38 -4.17 5.09
N GLU A 292 19.49 -2.85 5.32
CA GLU A 292 19.11 -1.84 4.34
C GLU A 292 20.15 -1.75 3.21
N VAL A 293 19.67 -1.69 1.96
CA VAL A 293 20.53 -1.60 0.78
C VAL A 293 20.21 -0.34 -0.02
N PRO A 294 21.21 0.31 -0.63
CA PRO A 294 21.00 1.52 -1.42
C PRO A 294 20.31 1.23 -2.76
N ASN A 295 20.41 -0.01 -3.26
CA ASN A 295 19.86 -0.41 -4.56
C ASN A 295 19.36 -1.85 -4.53
N MET A 296 18.07 -2.05 -4.84
CA MET A 296 17.45 -3.37 -4.91
C MET A 296 17.93 -4.21 -6.10
N ILE A 297 18.42 -3.60 -7.18
CA ILE A 297 19.02 -4.33 -8.32
C ILE A 297 20.11 -5.26 -7.81
N ALA A 298 20.99 -4.79 -6.91
CA ALA A 298 22.09 -5.59 -6.38
C ALA A 298 21.62 -6.86 -5.67
N ILE A 299 20.41 -6.85 -5.10
CA ILE A 299 19.81 -8.01 -4.44
C ILE A 299 19.11 -8.92 -5.44
N TYR A 300 18.27 -8.36 -6.30
CA TYR A 300 17.51 -9.13 -7.28
C TYR A 300 18.39 -9.78 -8.37
N THR A 301 19.61 -9.28 -8.59
CA THR A 301 20.62 -9.96 -9.42
C THR A 301 21.27 -11.15 -8.71
N GLN A 302 21.20 -11.25 -7.39
CA GLN A 302 21.79 -12.33 -6.59
C GLN A 302 20.84 -13.50 -6.34
N VAL A 303 19.53 -13.33 -6.55
CA VAL A 303 18.52 -14.33 -6.16
C VAL A 303 17.65 -14.77 -7.34
N GLN A 304 17.29 -16.05 -7.34
CA GLN A 304 16.38 -16.64 -8.32
C GLN A 304 14.92 -16.53 -7.88
N LEU A 305 14.69 -16.43 -6.56
CA LEU A 305 13.37 -16.50 -5.95
C LEU A 305 13.24 -15.49 -4.80
N THR A 306 12.05 -14.96 -4.56
CA THR A 306 11.72 -14.31 -3.29
C THR A 306 10.67 -15.10 -2.53
N ILE A 307 10.61 -14.90 -1.22
CA ILE A 307 9.56 -15.47 -0.37
C ILE A 307 8.98 -14.40 0.55
N ALA A 308 7.65 -14.41 0.67
CA ALA A 308 6.90 -13.49 1.51
C ALA A 308 5.71 -14.23 2.14
N PRO A 309 5.94 -15.08 3.17
CA PRO A 309 4.88 -15.89 3.76
C PRO A 309 4.05 -15.02 4.73
N MET A 310 3.26 -14.10 4.20
CA MET A 310 2.53 -13.11 5.00
C MET A 310 1.26 -13.71 5.61
N PHE A 311 0.97 -13.45 6.88
CA PHE A 311 -0.28 -13.91 7.53
C PHE A 311 -1.21 -12.79 7.96
N SER A 312 -0.66 -11.58 8.01
CA SER A 312 -1.33 -10.37 8.48
C SER A 312 -0.83 -9.16 7.69
N GLY A 313 -1.54 -8.04 7.79
CA GLY A 313 -1.23 -6.81 7.04
C GLY A 313 -2.50 -6.16 6.48
N SER A 314 -2.31 -5.15 5.63
CA SER A 314 -3.41 -4.54 4.87
C SER A 314 -2.95 -4.17 3.46
N GLY A 315 -3.92 -4.09 2.55
CA GLY A 315 -3.69 -3.62 1.19
C GLY A 315 -3.02 -4.64 0.28
N THR A 316 -2.47 -4.15 -0.83
CA THR A 316 -1.73 -4.96 -1.80
C THR A 316 -0.28 -5.13 -1.34
N ASN A 317 0.24 -6.36 -1.39
CA ASN A 317 1.62 -6.62 -1.00
C ASN A 317 2.61 -6.21 -2.10
N ILE A 318 3.04 -4.96 -2.05
CA ILE A 318 3.89 -4.33 -3.09
C ILE A 318 5.17 -5.13 -3.36
N LYS A 319 5.76 -5.79 -2.34
CA LYS A 319 6.99 -6.59 -2.52
C LYS A 319 6.80 -7.77 -3.49
N ILE A 320 5.58 -8.29 -3.64
CA ILE A 320 5.26 -9.36 -4.59
C ILE A 320 5.28 -8.78 -6.00
N ILE A 321 4.63 -7.63 -6.21
CA ILE A 321 4.65 -6.90 -7.48
C ILE A 321 6.09 -6.54 -7.86
N GLU A 322 6.85 -6.01 -6.90
CA GLU A 322 8.26 -5.65 -7.08
C GLU A 322 9.09 -6.86 -7.49
N SER A 323 8.90 -8.01 -6.85
CA SER A 323 9.62 -9.24 -7.23
C SER A 323 9.38 -9.60 -8.70
N PHE A 324 8.14 -9.49 -9.19
CA PHE A 324 7.83 -9.72 -10.61
C PHE A 324 8.35 -8.62 -11.53
N ALA A 325 8.40 -7.36 -11.09
CA ALA A 325 9.08 -6.28 -11.83
C ALA A 325 10.56 -6.61 -12.07
N PHE A 326 11.19 -7.27 -11.10
CA PHE A 326 12.55 -7.80 -11.18
C PHE A 326 12.66 -9.21 -11.80
N LYS A 327 11.61 -9.70 -12.48
CA LYS A 327 11.59 -11.06 -13.10
C LYS A 327 12.03 -12.14 -12.11
N THR A 328 11.53 -12.05 -10.87
CA THR A 328 11.85 -12.94 -9.76
C THR A 328 10.54 -13.45 -9.17
N PRO A 329 10.18 -14.73 -9.35
CA PRO A 329 8.97 -15.28 -8.76
C PRO A 329 8.97 -15.13 -7.23
N CYS A 330 7.80 -14.92 -6.65
CA CYS A 330 7.64 -14.78 -5.21
C CYS A 330 6.73 -15.88 -4.65
N VAL A 331 7.27 -16.76 -3.80
CA VAL A 331 6.47 -17.72 -3.02
C VAL A 331 5.81 -16.99 -1.85
N THR A 332 4.53 -17.21 -1.61
CA THR A 332 3.72 -16.49 -0.62
C THR A 332 2.58 -17.36 -0.09
N THR A 333 1.87 -16.88 0.92
CA THR A 333 0.58 -17.42 1.35
C THR A 333 -0.57 -16.87 0.50
N SER A 334 -1.76 -17.46 0.67
CA SER A 334 -2.99 -16.93 0.09
C SER A 334 -3.27 -15.50 0.58
N PHE A 335 -2.96 -15.21 1.85
CA PHE A 335 -3.10 -13.86 2.40
C PHE A 335 -2.14 -12.87 1.71
N GLY A 336 -0.87 -13.26 1.52
CA GLY A 336 0.12 -12.38 0.91
C GLY A 336 -0.19 -12.05 -0.56
N LEU A 337 -0.86 -12.95 -1.29
CA LEU A 337 -1.33 -12.70 -2.67
C LEU A 337 -2.64 -11.89 -2.72
N SER A 338 -3.19 -11.46 -1.58
CA SER A 338 -4.49 -10.80 -1.58
C SER A 338 -4.53 -9.52 -2.41
N GLY A 339 -5.54 -9.38 -3.27
CA GLY A 339 -5.68 -8.31 -4.25
C GLY A 339 -4.94 -8.55 -5.56
N LEU A 340 -4.23 -9.67 -5.70
CA LEU A 340 -3.46 -10.07 -6.88
C LEU A 340 -3.87 -11.45 -7.41
N GLU A 341 -4.86 -12.10 -6.79
CA GLU A 341 -5.22 -13.49 -7.03
C GLU A 341 -5.62 -13.75 -8.48
N LEU A 342 -6.44 -12.85 -9.04
CA LEU A 342 -6.88 -12.95 -10.44
C LEU A 342 -5.74 -12.74 -11.42
N LEU A 343 -4.77 -11.88 -11.08
CA LEU A 343 -3.63 -11.59 -11.95
C LEU A 343 -2.69 -12.78 -12.05
N PHE A 344 -2.47 -13.50 -10.94
CA PHE A 344 -1.52 -14.61 -10.88
C PHE A 344 -2.19 -15.99 -10.84
N GLN A 345 -3.48 -16.10 -11.19
CA GLN A 345 -4.25 -17.34 -11.07
C GLN A 345 -3.57 -18.53 -11.77
N THR A 346 -3.05 -18.32 -12.97
CA THR A 346 -2.43 -19.36 -13.82
C THR A 346 -1.15 -19.95 -13.24
N ILE A 347 -0.44 -19.20 -12.39
CA ILE A 347 0.81 -19.63 -11.75
C ILE A 347 0.68 -19.80 -10.23
N SER A 348 -0.50 -19.52 -9.67
CA SER A 348 -0.76 -19.54 -8.22
C SER A 348 -0.42 -20.88 -7.58
N GLN A 349 -0.63 -22.00 -8.27
CA GLN A 349 -0.28 -23.33 -7.78
C GLN A 349 1.23 -23.51 -7.52
N HIS A 350 2.09 -22.71 -8.15
CA HIS A 350 3.54 -22.76 -7.96
C HIS A 350 4.02 -21.76 -6.89
N LEU A 351 3.20 -20.76 -6.55
CA LEU A 351 3.60 -19.64 -5.70
C LEU A 351 2.93 -19.67 -4.32
N VAL A 352 1.72 -20.22 -4.24
CA VAL A 352 0.83 -20.02 -3.08
C VAL A 352 0.72 -21.29 -2.25
N ALA A 353 1.00 -21.16 -0.96
CA ALA A 353 0.79 -22.21 0.03
C ALA A 353 0.60 -21.63 1.44
N ASN A 354 -0.21 -22.27 2.29
CA ASN A 354 -0.54 -21.75 3.64
C ASN A 354 0.13 -22.54 4.78
N THR A 355 0.85 -23.61 4.47
CA THR A 355 1.57 -24.44 5.46
C THR A 355 3.05 -24.43 5.16
N ALA A 356 3.87 -24.68 6.19
CA ALA A 356 5.31 -24.66 6.04
C ALA A 356 5.83 -25.72 5.04
N SER A 357 5.28 -26.93 5.07
CA SER A 357 5.63 -28.01 4.13
C SER A 357 5.35 -27.60 2.70
N HIS A 358 4.12 -27.15 2.41
CA HIS A 358 3.74 -26.78 1.05
C HIS A 358 4.51 -25.54 0.56
N LEU A 359 4.82 -24.58 1.43
CA LEU A 359 5.69 -23.44 1.08
C LEU A 359 7.10 -23.92 0.73
N ALA A 360 7.68 -24.83 1.51
CA ALA A 360 8.97 -25.42 1.23
C ALA A 360 8.95 -26.20 -0.09
N GLU A 361 7.90 -27.00 -0.36
CA GLU A 361 7.72 -27.72 -1.62
C GLU A 361 7.68 -26.77 -2.83
N ARG A 362 7.02 -25.61 -2.71
CA ARG A 362 7.03 -24.58 -3.79
C ARG A 362 8.43 -24.02 -4.02
N VAL A 363 9.14 -23.69 -2.94
CA VAL A 363 10.54 -23.21 -3.02
C VAL A 363 11.43 -24.27 -3.67
N ILE A 364 11.36 -25.52 -3.21
CA ILE A 364 12.17 -26.63 -3.72
C ILE A 364 11.87 -26.89 -5.19
N ALA A 365 10.58 -26.92 -5.58
CA ALA A 365 10.19 -27.13 -6.97
C ALA A 365 10.71 -26.02 -7.90
N LEU A 366 10.67 -24.76 -7.48
CA LEU A 366 11.14 -23.63 -8.27
C LEU A 366 12.66 -23.55 -8.34
N LEU A 367 13.36 -23.73 -7.21
CA LEU A 367 14.82 -23.69 -7.18
C LEU A 367 15.46 -24.93 -7.85
N GLY A 368 14.77 -26.08 -7.82
CA GLY A 368 15.24 -27.32 -8.44
C GLY A 368 14.90 -27.47 -9.92
N ASN A 369 14.05 -26.59 -10.49
CA ASN A 369 13.63 -26.68 -11.90
C ASN A 369 13.75 -25.31 -12.60
N PRO A 370 14.91 -25.03 -13.25
CA PRO A 370 15.15 -23.77 -13.95
C PRO A 370 14.12 -23.46 -15.04
N THR A 371 13.60 -24.49 -15.73
CA THR A 371 12.56 -24.32 -16.77
C THR A 371 11.25 -23.82 -16.16
N LEU A 372 10.80 -24.45 -15.06
CA LEU A 372 9.60 -24.03 -14.35
C LEU A 372 9.77 -22.61 -13.78
N LEU A 373 10.92 -22.31 -13.17
CA LEU A 373 11.24 -20.99 -12.66
C LEU A 373 11.14 -19.92 -13.76
N ALA A 374 11.74 -20.17 -14.93
CA ALA A 374 11.71 -19.25 -16.07
C ALA A 374 10.29 -19.05 -16.61
N GLN A 375 9.47 -20.11 -16.68
CA GLN A 375 8.08 -20.03 -17.08
C GLN A 375 7.26 -19.16 -16.12
N VAL A 376 7.35 -19.44 -14.82
CA VAL A 376 6.63 -18.69 -13.76
C VAL A 376 7.09 -17.23 -13.74
N SER A 377 8.39 -16.97 -13.90
CA SER A 377 8.95 -15.62 -13.99
C SER A 377 8.40 -14.86 -15.20
N THR A 378 8.34 -15.50 -16.37
CA THR A 378 7.86 -14.88 -17.61
C THR A 378 6.39 -14.50 -17.48
N ILE A 379 5.54 -15.43 -17.04
CA ILE A 379 4.11 -15.17 -16.85
C ILE A 379 3.91 -14.07 -15.80
N GLY A 380 4.61 -14.13 -14.67
CA GLY A 380 4.48 -13.13 -13.62
C GLY A 380 4.91 -11.73 -14.06
N TYR A 381 5.99 -11.61 -14.84
CA TYR A 381 6.44 -10.34 -15.43
C TYR A 381 5.45 -9.80 -16.47
N GLN A 382 4.78 -10.66 -17.26
CA GLN A 382 3.70 -10.24 -18.17
C GLN A 382 2.51 -9.64 -17.40
N GLN A 383 2.15 -10.23 -16.25
CA GLN A 383 1.09 -9.68 -15.40
C GLN A 383 1.50 -8.36 -14.75
N TYR A 384 2.74 -8.26 -14.27
CA TYR A 384 3.31 -7.01 -13.80
C TYR A 384 3.24 -5.90 -14.87
N THR A 385 3.73 -6.16 -16.08
CA THR A 385 3.79 -5.17 -17.16
C THR A 385 2.40 -4.68 -17.58
N ALA A 386 1.41 -5.57 -17.58
CA ALA A 386 0.04 -5.27 -17.96
C ALA A 386 -0.71 -4.38 -16.94
N TYR A 387 -0.43 -4.48 -15.64
CA TYR A 387 -1.28 -3.88 -14.59
C TYR A 387 -0.55 -2.98 -13.59
N HIS A 388 0.76 -3.12 -13.43
CA HIS A 388 1.51 -2.50 -12.32
C HIS A 388 2.65 -1.59 -12.76
N THR A 389 2.65 -1.18 -14.02
CA THR A 389 3.59 -0.19 -14.58
C THR A 389 3.00 1.21 -14.58
N VAL A 390 3.85 2.22 -14.77
CA VAL A 390 3.41 3.62 -14.95
C VAL A 390 2.42 3.73 -16.11
N ALA A 391 2.72 3.09 -17.25
CA ALA A 391 1.85 3.08 -18.42
C ALA A 391 0.48 2.42 -18.14
N ALA A 392 0.44 1.35 -17.34
CA ALA A 392 -0.81 0.71 -16.95
C ALA A 392 -1.69 1.62 -16.07
N MET A 393 -1.07 2.37 -15.15
CA MET A 393 -1.77 3.38 -14.34
C MET A 393 -2.29 4.54 -15.21
N GLU A 394 -1.50 5.05 -16.15
CA GLU A 394 -1.93 6.08 -17.11
C GLU A 394 -3.15 5.63 -17.91
N LYS A 395 -3.13 4.40 -18.43
CA LYS A 395 -4.28 3.79 -19.12
C LYS A 395 -5.52 3.72 -18.23
N SER A 396 -5.33 3.30 -16.96
CA SER A 396 -6.43 3.15 -15.99
C SER A 396 -7.07 4.50 -15.63
N ILE A 397 -6.24 5.54 -15.46
CA ILE A 397 -6.69 6.92 -15.25
C ILE A 397 -7.38 7.49 -16.49
N GLY A 398 -6.91 7.14 -17.69
CA GLY A 398 -7.57 7.50 -18.95
C GLY A 398 -8.99 6.94 -19.05
N HIS A 399 -9.19 5.66 -18.69
CA HIS A 399 -10.52 5.04 -18.64
C HIS A 399 -11.42 5.68 -17.59
N LEU A 400 -10.88 5.94 -16.38
CA LEU A 400 -11.61 6.64 -15.33
C LEU A 400 -12.20 7.95 -15.89
N ARG A 401 -11.35 8.79 -16.51
CA ARG A 401 -11.79 10.06 -17.09
C ARG A 401 -12.90 9.89 -18.15
N ALA A 402 -12.74 8.95 -19.08
CA ALA A 402 -13.67 8.78 -20.19
C ALA A 402 -15.10 8.48 -19.69
N ASN A 403 -15.22 7.60 -18.71
CA ASN A 403 -16.49 7.26 -18.08
C ASN A 403 -17.04 8.45 -17.27
N ASP A 404 -16.16 9.17 -16.58
CA ASP A 404 -16.50 10.28 -15.72
C ASP A 404 -16.97 11.53 -16.51
N THR A 405 -16.63 11.64 -17.79
CA THR A 405 -17.14 12.69 -18.70
C THR A 405 -18.48 12.36 -19.35
N GLN A 406 -18.93 11.10 -19.30
CA GLN A 406 -20.21 10.66 -19.88
C GLN A 406 -21.37 10.68 -18.87
N SER A 407 -21.03 10.72 -17.58
CA SER A 407 -21.94 10.84 -16.43
C SER A 407 -22.04 12.28 -15.94
#